data_AF-A0A3E5ENL3-F1
#
_entry.id   AF-A0A3E5ENL3-F1
#
_cell.length_a   1.000
_cell.length_b   1.000
_cell.length_c   1.000
_cell.angle_alpha   90.00
_cell.angle_beta   90.00
_cell.angle_gamma   90.00
#
_symmetry.space_group_name_H-M   'P 1'
#
loop_
_entity.id
_entity.type
_entity.pdbx_description
1 polymer ?
#
loop_
_entity_poly.entity_id
_entity_poly.type
_entity_poly.pdbx_seq_one_letter_code
_entity_poly.pdbx_strand_id
1 'polypeptide(L)'
;MKKNLKYFEDELSRLSKEFAEFKKKHIGKPEIGKAIELAGMEWLILDKTEKGYFAILNGFDGKERTFDSASNNWISSKLRNELNTRFLKKITDEFGEDAVIEFDRDLLSLDGQTEYGHCKDKISILTMDEYRKYRKFLPNMGKWWWLLTPWSTPANDYSATSTVVSPSGYVNINYFDGEDGVRPVCIFSSSIFESGNDD
;
A
#
# COMPACT_ATOMS: atom_id res chain seq x y z
N MET A 1 7.48 10.11 -46.94
CA MET A 1 7.61 11.07 -45.82
C MET A 1 8.87 10.77 -45.03
N LYS A 2 9.74 11.75 -44.77
CA LYS A 2 10.84 11.57 -43.81
C LYS A 2 10.23 11.55 -42.41
N LYS A 3 10.31 10.39 -41.74
CA LYS A 3 9.97 10.28 -40.32
C LYS A 3 10.96 11.15 -39.54
N ASN A 4 10.44 12.12 -38.78
CA ASN A 4 11.23 13.01 -37.93
C ASN A 4 11.04 12.61 -36.46
N LEU A 5 11.80 13.22 -35.55
CA LEU A 5 11.74 12.91 -34.12
C LEU A 5 10.31 13.04 -33.57
N LYS A 6 9.59 14.10 -33.96
CA LYS A 6 8.22 14.36 -33.56
C LYS A 6 7.26 13.22 -33.93
N TYR A 7 7.39 12.66 -35.13
CA TYR A 7 6.60 11.50 -35.55
C TYR A 7 6.80 10.29 -34.61
N PHE A 8 8.03 10.04 -34.15
CA PHE A 8 8.29 8.93 -33.22
C PHE A 8 7.75 9.21 -31.81
N GLU A 9 7.83 10.45 -31.34
CA GLU A 9 7.24 10.88 -30.06
C GLU A 9 5.72 10.70 -30.06
N ASP A 10 5.06 11.18 -31.12
CA ASP A 10 3.60 11.04 -31.29
C ASP A 10 3.18 9.57 -31.34
N GLU A 11 3.95 8.73 -32.07
CA GLU A 11 3.64 7.30 -32.20
C GLU A 11 3.87 6.51 -30.91
N LEU A 12 4.92 6.85 -30.15
CA LEU A 12 5.16 6.28 -28.81
C LEU A 12 4.05 6.68 -27.82
N SER A 13 3.59 7.92 -27.88
CA SER A 13 2.48 8.41 -27.05
C SER A 13 1.18 7.65 -27.38
N ARG A 14 0.89 7.49 -28.68
CA ARG A 14 -0.27 6.70 -29.17
C ARG A 14 -0.22 5.26 -28.68
N LEU A 15 0.90 4.55 -28.90
CA LEU A 15 1.10 3.17 -28.47
C LEU A 15 0.99 3.02 -26.94
N SER A 16 1.55 3.96 -26.18
CA SER A 16 1.47 3.95 -24.72
C SER A 16 0.03 4.07 -24.24
N LYS A 17 -0.76 4.93 -24.88
CA LYS A 17 -2.19 5.09 -24.58
C LYS A 17 -3.01 3.85 -24.95
N GLU A 18 -2.81 3.31 -26.15
CA GLU A 18 -3.49 2.08 -26.60
C GLU A 18 -3.14 0.89 -25.69
N PHE A 19 -1.89 0.77 -25.25
CA PHE A 19 -1.46 -0.28 -24.34
C PHE A 19 -2.05 -0.11 -22.93
N ALA A 20 -2.19 1.11 -22.43
CA ALA A 20 -2.86 1.38 -21.16
C ALA A 20 -4.36 1.05 -21.21
N GLU A 21 -5.04 1.37 -22.31
CA GLU A 21 -6.45 1.00 -22.54
C GLU A 21 -6.61 -0.52 -22.67
N PHE A 22 -5.71 -1.19 -23.40
CA PHE A 22 -5.67 -2.65 -23.51
C PHE A 22 -5.50 -3.30 -22.13
N LYS A 23 -4.54 -2.82 -21.32
CA LYS A 23 -4.34 -3.29 -19.95
C LYS A 23 -5.62 -3.16 -19.13
N LYS A 24 -6.27 -2.00 -19.15
CA LYS A 24 -7.54 -1.74 -18.44
C LYS A 24 -8.65 -2.73 -18.84
N LYS A 25 -8.79 -3.03 -20.13
CA LYS A 25 -9.80 -4.00 -20.61
C LYS A 25 -9.49 -5.44 -20.17
N HIS A 26 -8.22 -5.77 -19.92
CA HIS A 26 -7.78 -7.13 -19.59
C HIS A 26 -7.32 -7.28 -18.13
N ILE A 27 -7.62 -6.31 -17.25
CA ILE A 27 -7.39 -6.48 -15.82
C ILE A 27 -8.30 -7.62 -15.35
N GLY A 28 -7.70 -8.71 -14.90
CA GLY A 28 -8.43 -9.84 -14.35
C GLY A 28 -9.32 -9.40 -13.18
N LYS A 29 -10.44 -10.08 -12.99
CA LYS A 29 -11.30 -9.83 -11.83
C LYS A 29 -10.52 -10.15 -10.55
N PRO A 30 -10.46 -9.24 -9.56
CA PRO A 30 -9.79 -9.50 -8.30
C PRO A 30 -10.45 -10.67 -7.55
N GLU A 31 -9.61 -11.56 -7.01
CA GLU A 31 -10.03 -12.70 -6.21
C GLU A 31 -9.32 -12.68 -4.86
N ILE A 32 -10.08 -12.81 -3.76
CA ILE A 32 -9.53 -12.81 -2.40
C ILE A 32 -8.53 -13.96 -2.23
N GLY A 33 -7.36 -13.65 -1.70
CA GLY A 33 -6.26 -14.59 -1.49
C GLY A 33 -5.41 -14.84 -2.73
N LYS A 34 -5.69 -14.17 -3.86
CA LYS A 34 -4.86 -14.24 -5.08
C LYS A 34 -4.18 -12.90 -5.38
N ALA A 35 -3.06 -13.01 -6.09
CA ALA A 35 -2.30 -11.87 -6.56
C ALA A 35 -2.82 -11.36 -7.91
N ILE A 36 -2.70 -10.06 -8.14
CA ILE A 36 -3.00 -9.39 -9.41
C ILE A 36 -1.94 -8.32 -9.69
N GLU A 37 -1.59 -8.14 -10.96
CA GLU A 37 -0.66 -7.08 -11.36
C GLU A 37 -1.41 -5.77 -11.64
N LEU A 38 -1.03 -4.70 -10.94
CA LEU A 38 -1.56 -3.35 -11.11
C LEU A 38 -0.40 -2.35 -10.98
N ALA A 39 -0.30 -1.42 -11.93
CA ALA A 39 0.74 -0.40 -11.96
C ALA A 39 2.18 -0.98 -11.96
N GLY A 40 2.37 -2.10 -12.66
CA GLY A 40 3.64 -2.84 -12.72
C GLY A 40 4.06 -3.45 -11.38
N MET A 41 3.13 -3.59 -10.44
CA MET A 41 3.35 -4.15 -9.11
C MET A 41 2.38 -5.29 -8.87
N GLU A 42 2.85 -6.35 -8.19
CA GLU A 42 1.99 -7.47 -7.80
C GLU A 42 1.31 -7.19 -6.45
N TRP A 43 -0.01 -7.28 -6.42
CA TRP A 43 -0.86 -6.99 -5.27
C TRP A 43 -1.64 -8.23 -4.86
N LEU A 44 -1.54 -8.62 -3.59
CA LEU A 44 -2.36 -9.67 -3.01
C LEU A 44 -3.68 -9.07 -2.51
N ILE A 45 -4.80 -9.58 -3.01
CA ILE A 45 -6.14 -9.16 -2.60
C ILE A 45 -6.49 -9.79 -1.26
N LEU A 46 -6.74 -8.99 -0.24
CA LEU A 46 -7.01 -9.45 1.13
C LEU A 46 -8.50 -9.50 1.46
N ASP A 47 -9.27 -8.54 0.96
CA ASP A 47 -10.72 -8.46 1.21
C ASP A 47 -11.46 -7.67 0.11
N LYS A 48 -12.78 -7.80 0.10
CA LYS A 48 -13.67 -6.95 -0.70
C LYS A 48 -14.44 -6.01 0.22
N THR A 49 -14.34 -4.72 -0.07
CA THR A 49 -15.08 -3.65 0.62
C THR A 49 -16.24 -3.17 -0.26
N GLU A 50 -17.11 -2.32 0.28
CA GLU A 50 -18.19 -1.70 -0.49
C GLU A 50 -17.68 -0.87 -1.68
N LYS A 51 -16.52 -0.20 -1.52
CA LYS A 51 -15.96 0.74 -2.50
C LYS A 51 -14.94 0.11 -3.46
N GLY A 52 -14.47 -1.10 -3.17
CA GLY A 52 -13.32 -1.65 -3.86
C GLY A 52 -12.68 -2.85 -3.18
N TYR A 53 -11.43 -3.14 -3.53
CA TYR A 53 -10.68 -4.30 -3.06
C TYR A 53 -9.52 -3.87 -2.17
N PHE A 54 -9.49 -4.37 -0.93
CA PHE A 54 -8.39 -4.13 -0.01
C PHE A 54 -7.23 -5.04 -0.39
N ALA A 55 -6.09 -4.45 -0.70
CA ALA A 55 -4.94 -5.16 -1.23
C ALA A 55 -3.65 -4.76 -0.50
N ILE A 56 -2.70 -5.68 -0.47
CA ILE A 56 -1.34 -5.46 0.03
C ILE A 56 -0.34 -5.74 -1.09
N LEU A 57 0.74 -4.97 -1.15
CA LEU A 57 1.84 -5.29 -2.05
C LEU A 57 2.39 -6.69 -1.74
N ASN A 58 2.48 -7.55 -2.76
CA ASN A 58 2.98 -8.92 -2.64
C ASN A 58 4.52 -8.97 -2.67
N GLY A 59 5.14 -8.06 -1.91
CA GLY A 59 6.57 -7.79 -1.92
C GLY A 59 6.87 -6.60 -1.02
N PHE A 60 8.10 -6.08 -1.14
CA PHE A 60 8.50 -4.83 -0.49
C PHE A 60 8.55 -3.68 -1.49
N ASP A 61 8.17 -2.47 -1.05
CA ASP A 61 8.39 -1.25 -1.83
C ASP A 61 9.85 -0.82 -1.75
N GLY A 62 10.68 -1.41 -2.59
CA GLY A 62 12.11 -1.09 -2.69
C GLY A 62 12.90 -1.52 -1.45
N LYS A 63 13.89 -0.69 -1.06
CA LYS A 63 14.76 -0.95 0.11
C LYS A 63 14.05 -0.63 1.43
N GLU A 64 14.55 -1.22 2.51
CA GLU A 64 14.15 -0.93 3.89
C GLU A 64 14.24 0.57 4.18
N ARG A 65 13.33 1.05 5.04
CA ARG A 65 13.18 2.45 5.41
C ARG A 65 12.85 2.55 6.89
N THR A 66 13.20 3.68 7.48
CA THR A 66 12.70 4.04 8.79
C THR A 66 11.21 4.37 8.75
N PHE A 67 10.53 4.12 9.86
CA PHE A 67 9.15 4.54 10.04
C PHE A 67 9.09 6.07 10.10
N ASP A 68 9.94 6.66 10.94
CA ASP A 68 10.12 8.10 11.05
C ASP A 68 11.52 8.43 11.60
N SER A 69 11.79 9.71 11.90
CA SER A 69 12.99 10.15 12.62
C SER A 69 12.72 10.68 14.03
N ALA A 70 11.46 10.87 14.43
CA ALA A 70 11.12 11.50 15.70
C ALA A 70 10.25 10.63 16.62
N SER A 71 9.33 9.84 16.07
CA SER A 71 8.40 9.04 16.89
C SER A 71 7.74 7.90 16.11
N ASN A 72 7.05 7.02 16.83
CA ASN A 72 6.15 6.01 16.27
C ASN A 72 4.76 6.57 15.83
N ASN A 73 4.55 7.89 15.86
CA ASN A 73 3.30 8.49 15.42
C ASN A 73 3.19 8.49 13.89
N TRP A 74 2.30 7.65 13.36
CA TRP A 74 2.07 7.52 11.93
C TRP A 74 1.70 8.84 11.23
N ILE A 75 0.88 9.69 11.87
CA ILE A 75 0.31 10.89 11.26
C ILE A 75 1.40 11.84 10.75
N SER A 76 2.45 12.02 11.57
CA SER A 76 3.60 12.87 11.29
C SER A 76 4.75 12.14 10.62
N SER A 77 4.64 10.83 10.39
CA SER A 77 5.75 10.01 9.93
C SER A 77 6.18 10.36 8.51
N LYS A 78 7.50 10.37 8.29
CA LYS A 78 8.08 10.55 6.96
C LYS A 78 7.65 9.42 6.00
N LEU A 79 7.50 8.20 6.50
CA LEU A 79 7.07 7.05 5.71
C LEU A 79 5.66 7.25 5.16
N ARG A 80 4.70 7.69 5.98
CA ARG A 80 3.34 8.02 5.54
C ARG A 80 3.32 9.04 4.41
N ASN A 81 4.12 10.09 4.54
CA ASN A 81 4.23 11.13 3.51
C ASN A 81 4.81 10.58 2.20
N GLU A 82 5.85 9.75 2.27
CA GLU A 82 6.40 9.09 1.07
C GLU A 82 5.36 8.21 0.36
N LEU A 83 4.59 7.43 1.13
CA LEU A 83 3.57 6.53 0.59
C LEU A 83 2.41 7.28 -0.07
N ASN A 84 1.91 8.34 0.56
CA ASN A 84 0.79 9.13 0.03
C ASN A 84 1.20 10.21 -0.99
N THR A 85 2.48 10.28 -1.36
CA THR A 85 2.96 11.17 -2.42
C THR A 85 3.60 10.39 -3.56
N ARG A 86 4.88 10.02 -3.42
CA ARG A 86 5.67 9.41 -4.48
C ARG A 86 5.18 8.01 -4.84
N PHE A 87 4.81 7.21 -3.84
CA PHE A 87 4.32 5.85 -4.11
C PHE A 87 2.93 5.87 -4.73
N LEU A 88 1.98 6.63 -4.14
CA LEU A 88 0.63 6.79 -4.69
C LEU A 88 0.65 7.23 -6.16
N LYS A 89 1.55 8.15 -6.52
CA LYS A 89 1.69 8.62 -7.89
C LYS A 89 1.98 7.51 -8.91
N LYS A 90 2.70 6.45 -8.52
CA LYS A 90 2.95 5.28 -9.39
C LYS A 90 1.63 4.62 -9.84
N ILE A 91 0.60 4.67 -9.00
CA ILE A 91 -0.71 4.09 -9.27
C ILE A 91 -1.59 5.09 -10.02
N THR A 92 -1.63 6.36 -9.56
CA THR A 92 -2.51 7.37 -10.16
C THR A 92 -2.04 7.82 -11.54
N ASP A 93 -0.75 7.74 -11.86
CA ASP A 93 -0.24 7.98 -13.22
C ASP A 93 -0.79 6.95 -14.23
N GLU A 94 -1.10 5.72 -13.83
CA GLU A 94 -1.64 4.66 -14.71
C GLU A 94 -3.18 4.60 -14.70
N PHE A 95 -3.80 4.70 -13.53
CA PHE A 95 -5.23 4.46 -13.35
C PHE A 95 -6.05 5.72 -13.04
N GLY A 96 -5.42 6.86 -12.79
CA GLY A 96 -6.07 8.11 -12.40
C GLY A 96 -6.17 8.29 -10.88
N GLU A 97 -6.54 9.50 -10.46
CA GLU A 97 -6.58 9.91 -9.04
C GLU A 97 -7.61 9.15 -8.19
N ASP A 98 -8.69 8.67 -8.83
CA ASP A 98 -9.78 7.94 -8.20
C ASP A 98 -9.54 6.42 -8.15
N ALA A 99 -8.39 5.94 -8.62
CA ALA A 99 -8.04 4.52 -8.62
C ALA A 99 -7.87 3.95 -7.21
N VAL A 100 -7.48 4.80 -6.26
CA VAL A 100 -7.24 4.43 -4.87
C VAL A 100 -8.18 5.22 -3.97
N ILE A 101 -8.97 4.50 -3.18
CA ILE A 101 -9.97 5.05 -2.29
C ILE A 101 -9.33 5.39 -0.95
N GLU A 102 -9.63 6.59 -0.44
CA GLU A 102 -9.26 7.00 0.90
C GLU A 102 -10.05 6.22 1.96
N PHE A 103 -9.37 5.76 3.01
CA PHE A 103 -9.95 4.97 4.08
C PHE A 103 -9.41 5.36 5.46
N ASP A 104 -10.22 5.10 6.47
CA ASP A 104 -9.88 5.40 7.86
C ASP A 104 -8.87 4.40 8.42
N ARG A 105 -7.94 4.92 9.22
CA ARG A 105 -6.93 4.17 9.94
C ARG A 105 -7.04 4.50 11.42
N ASP A 106 -7.39 3.49 12.21
CA ASP A 106 -7.31 3.54 13.66
C ASP A 106 -5.86 3.31 14.10
N LEU A 107 -5.30 4.26 14.86
CA LEU A 107 -3.95 4.23 15.39
C LEU A 107 -3.89 3.72 16.84
N LEU A 108 -4.86 2.89 17.23
CA LEU A 108 -4.85 2.10 18.46
C LEU A 108 -3.49 1.41 18.63
N SER A 109 -2.84 1.66 19.77
CA SER A 109 -1.57 1.02 20.09
C SER A 109 -1.77 -0.44 20.51
N LEU A 110 -0.68 -1.20 20.50
CA LEU A 110 -0.72 -2.61 20.85
C LEU A 110 -1.20 -2.86 22.29
N ASP A 111 -0.89 -1.94 23.20
CA ASP A 111 -1.34 -1.96 24.60
C ASP A 111 -2.72 -1.30 24.84
N GLY A 112 -3.41 -0.88 23.77
CA GLY A 112 -4.80 -0.45 23.81
C GLY A 112 -5.03 1.05 24.05
N GLN A 113 -4.00 1.88 23.89
CA GLN A 113 -4.07 3.32 24.06
C GLN A 113 -4.50 4.01 22.76
N THR A 114 -5.20 5.15 22.88
CA THR A 114 -5.94 5.78 21.76
C THR A 114 -5.50 7.21 21.42
N GLU A 115 -4.44 7.74 22.04
CA GLU A 115 -4.07 9.16 21.97
C GLU A 115 -3.67 9.62 20.58
N TYR A 116 -3.15 8.71 19.74
CA TYR A 116 -2.86 9.04 18.34
C TYR A 116 -4.12 9.15 17.47
N GLY A 117 -5.26 8.61 17.93
CA GLY A 117 -6.55 8.76 17.28
C GLY A 117 -6.62 8.08 15.91
N HIS A 118 -7.22 8.79 14.95
CA HIS A 118 -7.48 8.29 13.60
C HIS A 118 -6.84 9.19 12.55
N CYS A 119 -6.54 8.61 11.39
CA CYS A 119 -6.23 9.37 10.19
C CYS A 119 -6.87 8.75 8.96
N LYS A 120 -6.87 9.49 7.86
CA LYS A 120 -7.29 9.00 6.55
C LYS A 120 -6.11 8.93 5.61
N ASP A 121 -5.98 7.81 4.92
CA ASP A 121 -4.91 7.54 3.97
C ASP A 121 -5.48 6.96 2.66
N LYS A 122 -4.79 7.22 1.54
CA LYS A 122 -4.98 6.44 0.30
C LYS A 122 -4.03 5.23 0.28
N ILE A 123 -2.81 5.41 0.76
CA ILE A 123 -1.82 4.34 0.95
C ILE A 123 -1.42 4.28 2.41
N SER A 124 -1.51 3.10 3.02
CA SER A 124 -1.10 2.86 4.40
C SER A 124 -0.26 1.59 4.49
N ILE A 125 -0.05 1.07 5.70
CA ILE A 125 0.47 -0.27 5.98
C ILE A 125 -0.51 -1.01 6.91
N LEU A 126 -0.42 -2.34 7.02
CA LEU A 126 -1.36 -3.12 7.84
C LEU A 126 -1.29 -2.74 9.33
N THR A 127 -2.44 -2.71 10.00
CA THR A 127 -2.48 -2.79 11.47
C THR A 127 -2.16 -4.20 11.95
N MET A 128 -1.90 -4.36 13.24
CA MET A 128 -1.75 -5.67 13.87
C MET A 128 -3.01 -6.53 13.72
N ASP A 129 -4.19 -5.94 13.86
CA ASP A 129 -5.44 -6.69 13.76
C ASP A 129 -5.75 -7.10 12.32
N GLU A 130 -5.43 -6.26 11.34
CA GLU A 130 -5.51 -6.64 9.93
C GLU A 130 -4.49 -7.75 9.60
N TYR A 131 -3.26 -7.65 10.11
CA TYR A 131 -2.26 -8.71 9.96
C TYR A 131 -2.79 -10.05 10.51
N ARG A 132 -3.39 -10.06 11.70
CA ARG A 132 -4.03 -11.26 12.29
C ARG A 132 -5.19 -11.76 11.42
N LYS A 133 -6.10 -10.86 11.01
CA LYS A 133 -7.28 -11.18 10.21
C LYS A 133 -6.91 -11.85 8.88
N TYR A 134 -5.90 -11.33 8.20
CA TYR A 134 -5.50 -11.77 6.87
C TYR A 134 -4.32 -12.75 6.87
N ARG A 135 -3.84 -13.17 8.04
CA ARG A 135 -2.62 -13.99 8.19
C ARG A 135 -2.58 -15.22 7.31
N LYS A 136 -3.73 -15.86 7.09
CA LYS A 136 -3.89 -17.06 6.26
C LYS A 136 -3.51 -16.86 4.78
N PHE A 137 -3.54 -15.63 4.28
CA PHE A 137 -3.20 -15.30 2.90
C PHE A 137 -1.77 -14.76 2.76
N LEU A 138 -1.20 -14.21 3.83
CA LEU A 138 0.08 -13.52 3.78
C LEU A 138 1.24 -14.53 3.73
N PRO A 139 2.12 -14.45 2.71
CA PRO A 139 3.36 -15.21 2.73
C PRO A 139 4.30 -14.67 3.81
N ASN A 140 5.19 -15.53 4.28
CA ASN A 140 6.33 -15.10 5.08
C ASN A 140 7.32 -14.33 4.19
N MET A 141 7.87 -13.25 4.73
CA MET A 141 8.81 -12.38 4.00
C MET A 141 10.25 -12.68 4.40
N GLY A 142 11.22 -12.41 3.53
CA GLY A 142 12.64 -12.64 3.86
C GLY A 142 13.25 -11.68 4.89
N LYS A 143 12.50 -10.64 5.29
CA LYS A 143 12.95 -9.53 6.14
C LYS A 143 11.86 -9.14 7.13
N TRP A 144 12.26 -8.40 8.16
CA TRP A 144 11.33 -7.72 9.05
C TRP A 144 10.58 -6.62 8.29
N TRP A 145 9.35 -6.32 8.70
CA TRP A 145 8.56 -5.28 8.07
C TRP A 145 7.59 -4.60 9.03
N TRP A 146 7.34 -3.32 8.76
CA TRP A 146 6.53 -2.44 9.59
C TRP A 146 5.06 -2.80 9.59
N LEU A 147 4.43 -2.67 10.76
CA LEU A 147 3.00 -2.52 10.91
C LEU A 147 2.67 -1.10 11.38
N LEU A 148 1.42 -0.69 11.12
CA LEU A 148 0.90 0.63 11.48
C LEU A 148 0.76 0.80 12.99
N THR A 149 0.46 -0.29 13.70
CA THR A 149 0.15 -0.29 15.13
C THR A 149 1.37 0.14 15.95
N PRO A 150 1.31 1.29 16.64
CA PRO A 150 2.37 1.71 17.54
C PRO A 150 2.43 0.76 18.74
N TRP A 151 3.59 0.61 19.36
CA TRP A 151 3.71 -0.29 20.51
C TRP A 151 3.00 0.27 21.76
N SER A 152 3.11 1.58 21.96
CA SER A 152 2.50 2.38 23.03
C SER A 152 2.46 3.84 22.57
N THR A 153 1.87 4.71 23.37
CA THR A 153 1.68 6.14 23.10
C THR A 153 2.30 7.02 24.20
N PRO A 154 2.34 8.35 24.00
CA PRO A 154 2.83 9.29 25.01
C PRO A 154 2.06 9.29 26.32
N ALA A 155 0.87 8.65 26.40
CA ALA A 155 0.17 8.46 27.67
C ALA A 155 0.98 7.61 28.68
N ASN A 156 1.88 6.76 28.19
CA ASN A 156 2.82 5.98 29.00
C ASN A 156 4.24 6.56 28.96
N ASP A 157 4.41 7.84 28.61
CA ASP A 157 5.72 8.47 28.37
C ASP A 157 6.57 7.71 27.32
N TYR A 158 5.91 7.08 26.33
CA TYR A 158 6.59 6.20 25.38
C TYR A 158 6.08 6.35 23.94
N SER A 159 6.97 6.77 23.03
CA SER A 159 6.66 6.99 21.60
C SER A 159 7.76 6.48 20.66
N ALA A 160 8.58 5.54 21.13
CA ALA A 160 9.84 5.20 20.46
C ALA A 160 9.75 3.99 19.51
N THR A 161 8.80 3.07 19.70
CA THR A 161 8.74 1.81 18.93
C THR A 161 7.40 1.55 18.28
N SER A 162 7.46 0.92 17.11
CA SER A 162 6.31 0.43 16.34
C SER A 162 6.34 -1.08 16.27
N THR A 163 5.20 -1.67 15.95
CA THR A 163 5.08 -3.12 15.78
C THR A 163 5.70 -3.54 14.44
N VAL A 164 6.40 -4.67 14.43
CA VAL A 164 7.01 -5.28 13.24
C VAL A 164 6.70 -6.76 13.16
N VAL A 165 6.76 -7.33 11.95
CA VAL A 165 6.59 -8.75 11.69
C VAL A 165 7.91 -9.34 11.20
N SER A 166 8.33 -10.43 11.82
CA SER A 166 9.55 -11.15 11.48
C SER A 166 9.41 -12.00 10.21
N PRO A 167 10.54 -12.50 9.67
CA PRO A 167 10.50 -13.46 8.58
C PRO A 167 9.71 -14.75 8.87
N SER A 168 9.61 -15.16 10.13
CA SER A 168 8.81 -16.33 10.53
C SER A 168 7.32 -16.00 10.73
N GLY A 169 6.92 -14.73 10.62
CA GLY A 169 5.57 -14.27 10.90
C GLY A 169 5.28 -14.00 12.38
N TYR A 170 6.31 -14.00 13.22
CA TYR A 170 6.21 -13.58 14.63
C TYR A 170 6.17 -12.05 14.72
N VAL A 171 5.49 -11.52 15.73
CA VAL A 171 5.33 -10.06 15.91
C VAL A 171 6.22 -9.57 17.06
N ASN A 172 6.94 -8.47 16.83
CA ASN A 172 7.83 -7.84 17.81
C ASN A 172 7.76 -6.31 17.71
N ILE A 173 8.68 -5.62 18.40
CA ILE A 173 8.97 -4.20 18.24
C ILE A 173 10.24 -3.93 17.47
N ASN A 174 10.25 -2.77 16.82
CA ASN A 174 11.47 -2.08 16.44
C ASN A 174 11.33 -0.56 16.70
N TYR A 175 12.46 0.13 16.86
CA TYR A 175 12.50 1.59 17.04
C TYR A 175 12.11 2.31 15.76
N PHE A 176 11.44 3.46 15.84
CA PHE A 176 10.94 4.19 14.66
C PHE A 176 12.05 4.52 13.64
N ASP A 177 13.30 4.63 14.08
CA ASP A 177 14.50 4.94 13.30
C ASP A 177 15.27 3.69 12.83
N GLY A 178 14.82 2.50 13.20
CA GLY A 178 15.28 1.24 12.61
C GLY A 178 14.87 1.13 11.14
N GLU A 179 15.53 0.28 10.36
CA GLU A 179 15.17 0.07 8.95
C GLU A 179 14.47 -1.28 8.78
N ASP A 180 13.21 -1.26 8.35
CA ASP A 180 12.44 -2.48 8.03
C ASP A 180 11.76 -2.38 6.65
N GLY A 181 11.30 -3.52 6.17
CA GLY A 181 10.55 -3.63 4.93
C GLY A 181 9.20 -2.91 5.01
N VAL A 182 8.75 -2.38 3.87
CA VAL A 182 7.47 -1.66 3.76
C VAL A 182 6.57 -2.45 2.83
N ARG A 183 5.38 -2.80 3.30
CA ARG A 183 4.32 -3.47 2.52
C ARG A 183 3.09 -2.58 2.44
N PRO A 184 3.01 -1.71 1.42
CA PRO A 184 1.88 -0.81 1.24
C PRO A 184 0.56 -1.56 1.14
N VAL A 185 -0.49 -0.98 1.72
CA VAL A 185 -1.87 -1.41 1.55
C VAL A 185 -2.73 -0.27 1.04
N CYS A 186 -3.75 -0.60 0.27
CA CYS A 186 -4.70 0.37 -0.26
C CYS A 186 -6.04 -0.30 -0.58
N ILE A 187 -7.05 0.51 -0.87
CA ILE A 187 -8.31 0.06 -1.46
C ILE A 187 -8.33 0.49 -2.93
N PHE A 188 -8.20 -0.47 -3.84
CA PHE A 188 -8.41 -0.21 -5.26
C PHE A 188 -9.90 -0.05 -5.55
N SER A 189 -10.28 1.06 -6.17
CA SER A 189 -11.68 1.33 -6.56
C SER A 189 -12.23 0.22 -7.44
N SER A 190 -13.48 -0.21 -7.23
CA SER A 190 -14.14 -1.18 -8.11
C SER A 190 -14.16 -0.72 -9.58
N SER A 191 -14.20 0.60 -9.81
CA SER A 191 -14.24 1.19 -11.16
C SER A 191 -13.04 0.81 -12.04
N ILE A 192 -11.88 0.49 -11.46
CA ILE A 192 -10.71 0.08 -12.27
C ILE A 192 -10.87 -1.34 -12.84
N PHE A 193 -11.81 -2.13 -12.31
CA PHE A 193 -12.06 -3.51 -12.71
C PHE A 193 -13.36 -3.67 -13.52
N GLU A 194 -14.23 -2.67 -13.52
CA GLU A 194 -15.56 -2.74 -14.14
C GLU A 194 -15.56 -2.50 -15.65
N SER A 195 -14.45 -2.01 -16.23
CA SER A 195 -14.33 -1.76 -17.67
C SER A 195 -14.09 -3.00 -18.54
N GLY A 196 -14.08 -4.20 -17.96
CA GLY A 196 -13.80 -5.48 -18.65
C GLY A 196 -15.01 -6.34 -18.98
N ASN A 197 -16.24 -5.91 -18.69
CA ASN A 197 -17.46 -6.71 -18.88
C ASN A 197 -18.45 -6.03 -19.83
N ASP A 198 -18.07 -5.91 -21.10
CA ASP A 198 -19.01 -5.73 -22.21
C ASP A 198 -18.49 -6.56 -23.39
N ASP A 199 -18.66 -7.89 -23.30
CA ASP A 199 -18.63 -8.82 -24.44
C ASP A 199 -19.53 -10.03 -24.13
#